data_AF-A0A849MVY8-F1
#
_entry.id   AF-A0A849MVY8-F1
#
_cell.length_a   1.000
_cell.length_b   1.000
_cell.length_c   1.000
_cell.angle_alpha   90.00
_cell.angle_beta   90.00
_cell.angle_gamma   90.00
#
_symmetry.space_group_name_H-M   'P 1'
#
loop_
_entity.id
_entity.type
_entity.pdbx_description
1 polymer ?
#
loop_
_entity_poly.entity_id
_entity_poly.type
_entity_poly.pdbx_seq_one_letter_code
_entity_poly.pdbx_strand_id
1 'polypeptide(L)'
;MGGTNPTAPYVPNDQTADTFAAWKNKVDNNSVAASRIVTRFAPHAQATPNMTVALDAGSIFTGTTLTEIAPQSTATITAPVSNSRIDRIVIDNTTGAVSVVAGTAAASPNPPALPTGKSPVAQVLLTSTTTAITNNLITDERNFGGMASSGFGTQTTLASASTCNLGSITTQNVKITGTTTINSFGSSASTMVPIYMIEFAASLTLTNSAALTLPGGVSIQTQPGDCAIAEYLGSGNWRVRDYTYAAGTSLPTGTSIPWNGIFEPTWGKFENGQALSRTTFAKLFSVLTALITGTLSSGNATVTGVITDLTGLGLEGAVVEGASISAGTTITSVTSSTITLSQPATGAGSSLRIFPYGNGDGSTTFNLPDSRGRAQFGRDNMGGSAAGRLAGAISGTVLGASGGESAHTLTVNEIPSHTHAPKGRQFNFGGSGGTRMTPDADLGVTGAATTATGGDQPHNTLPPGIVKNWVIVT
;
A
#
# COMPACT_ATOMS: atom_id res chain seq x y z
N MET A 1 -19.49 -38.44 38.31
CA MET A 1 -19.94 -37.13 38.79
C MET A 1 -20.45 -36.37 37.58
N GLY A 2 -21.70 -35.93 37.60
CA GLY A 2 -22.34 -35.26 36.47
C GLY A 2 -21.87 -33.81 36.34
N GLY A 3 -21.51 -33.43 35.11
CA GLY A 3 -21.53 -32.09 34.53
C GLY A 3 -20.91 -30.93 35.34
N THR A 4 -19.86 -30.33 34.78
CA THR A 4 -19.07 -29.17 35.25
C THR A 4 -17.88 -29.48 36.15
N ASN A 5 -16.80 -28.73 35.94
CA ASN A 5 -15.60 -28.75 36.78
C ASN A 5 -16.00 -28.48 38.24
N PRO A 6 -15.57 -29.29 39.22
CA PRO A 6 -15.93 -29.04 40.60
C PRO A 6 -15.35 -27.68 41.03
N THR A 7 -16.16 -26.84 41.68
CA THR A 7 -15.73 -25.52 42.16
C THR A 7 -15.68 -25.52 43.69
N ALA A 8 -14.55 -25.07 44.23
CA ALA A 8 -14.37 -24.84 45.65
C ALA A 8 -13.67 -23.48 45.85
N PRO A 9 -13.95 -22.77 46.94
CA PRO A 9 -13.18 -21.56 47.27
C PRO A 9 -11.73 -21.95 47.53
N TYR A 10 -10.80 -21.12 47.07
CA TYR A 10 -9.41 -21.20 47.50
C TYR A 10 -9.34 -20.90 49.00
N VAL A 11 -8.65 -21.76 49.75
CA VAL A 11 -8.44 -21.59 51.19
C VAL A 11 -6.93 -21.66 51.48
N PRO A 12 -6.28 -20.57 51.93
CA PRO A 12 -4.88 -20.64 52.34
C PRO A 12 -4.68 -21.71 53.42
N ASN A 13 -3.83 -22.69 53.11
CA ASN A 13 -3.42 -23.74 54.04
C ASN A 13 -2.08 -23.40 54.68
N ASP A 14 -1.96 -23.63 55.98
CA ASP A 14 -0.73 -23.43 56.73
C ASP A 14 -0.50 -24.65 57.60
N GLN A 15 0.49 -25.46 57.24
CA GLN A 15 0.82 -26.69 57.96
C GLN A 15 1.26 -26.44 59.41
N THR A 16 1.70 -25.22 59.73
CA THR A 16 2.18 -24.85 61.07
C THR A 16 1.08 -24.33 61.99
N ALA A 17 0.00 -23.76 61.43
CA ALA A 17 -1.10 -23.16 62.17
C ALA A 17 -2.40 -23.99 62.16
N ASP A 18 -2.60 -24.83 61.15
CA ASP A 18 -3.82 -25.63 61.00
C ASP A 18 -3.76 -26.94 61.81
N THR A 19 -4.90 -27.35 62.37
CA THR A 19 -5.05 -28.73 62.84
C THR A 19 -4.97 -29.69 61.65
N PHE A 20 -4.55 -30.94 61.87
CA PHE A 20 -4.45 -31.92 60.79
C PHE A 20 -5.76 -32.08 59.98
N ALA A 21 -6.91 -32.07 60.66
CA ALA A 21 -8.22 -32.14 60.00
C ALA A 21 -8.51 -30.88 59.16
N ALA A 22 -8.19 -29.69 59.66
CA ALA A 22 -8.37 -28.44 58.93
C ALA A 22 -7.44 -28.36 57.72
N TRP A 23 -6.16 -28.70 57.89
CA TRP A 23 -5.18 -28.73 56.81
C TRP A 23 -5.60 -29.70 55.70
N LYS A 24 -6.03 -30.92 56.06
CA LYS A 24 -6.54 -31.91 55.09
C LYS A 24 -7.72 -31.35 54.29
N ASN A 25 -8.72 -30.77 54.95
CA ASN A 25 -9.88 -30.20 54.28
C ASN A 25 -9.50 -29.03 53.36
N LYS A 26 -8.55 -28.18 53.75
CA LYS A 26 -8.04 -27.09 52.91
C LYS A 26 -7.27 -27.61 51.69
N VAL A 27 -6.48 -28.67 51.85
CA VAL A 27 -5.80 -29.34 50.73
C VAL A 27 -6.80 -29.95 49.76
N ASP A 28 -7.85 -30.61 50.26
CA ASP A 28 -8.92 -31.17 49.42
C ASP A 28 -9.65 -30.05 48.65
N ASN A 29 -10.02 -28.97 49.34
CA ASN A 29 -10.67 -27.80 48.72
C ASN A 29 -9.77 -27.13 47.66
N ASN A 30 -8.49 -26.94 47.96
CA ASN A 30 -7.55 -26.35 47.01
C ASN A 30 -7.29 -27.28 45.81
N SER A 31 -7.34 -28.60 46.01
CA SER A 31 -7.23 -29.58 44.92
C SER A 31 -8.45 -29.51 44.00
N VAL A 32 -9.64 -29.29 44.57
CA VAL A 32 -10.87 -29.00 43.80
C VAL A 32 -10.76 -27.67 43.06
N ALA A 33 -10.29 -26.61 43.71
CA ALA A 33 -10.08 -25.30 43.05
C ALA A 33 -9.04 -25.36 41.92
N ALA A 34 -8.00 -26.18 42.08
CA ALA A 34 -6.92 -26.37 41.11
C ALA A 34 -7.28 -27.32 39.95
N SER A 35 -8.39 -28.06 40.01
CA SER A 35 -8.76 -29.07 39.00
C SER A 35 -8.83 -28.48 37.58
N ARG A 36 -9.32 -27.25 37.44
CA ARG A 36 -9.37 -26.52 36.16
C ARG A 36 -8.02 -26.30 35.49
N ILE A 37 -6.94 -26.29 36.29
CA ILE A 37 -5.58 -26.04 35.81
C ILE A 37 -4.82 -27.37 35.72
N VAL A 38 -4.88 -28.19 36.77
CA VAL A 38 -4.03 -29.38 36.93
C VAL A 38 -4.63 -30.62 36.27
N THR A 39 -5.93 -30.85 36.39
CA THR A 39 -6.60 -32.07 35.93
C THR A 39 -7.42 -31.90 34.65
N ARG A 40 -7.32 -30.72 34.01
CA ARG A 40 -7.99 -30.42 32.73
C ARG A 40 -7.66 -31.50 31.68
N PHE A 41 -8.68 -32.23 31.23
CA PHE A 41 -8.55 -33.36 30.28
C PHE A 41 -7.52 -34.42 30.71
N ALA A 42 -7.33 -34.64 32.01
CA ALA A 42 -6.35 -35.59 32.51
C ALA A 42 -6.62 -37.01 31.97
N PRO A 43 -5.62 -37.65 31.30
CA PRO A 43 -5.79 -38.99 30.76
C PRO A 43 -5.54 -40.05 31.84
N HIS A 44 -6.41 -41.07 31.91
CA HIS A 44 -6.21 -42.22 32.79
C HIS A 44 -6.85 -43.49 32.23
N ALA A 45 -6.39 -44.65 32.71
CA ALA A 45 -6.97 -45.94 32.37
C ALA A 45 -8.40 -46.08 32.92
N GLN A 46 -9.22 -46.87 32.23
CA GLN A 46 -10.55 -47.26 32.69
C GLN A 46 -10.50 -48.60 33.46
N ALA A 47 -11.66 -49.06 33.96
CA ALA A 47 -11.77 -50.36 34.60
C ALA A 47 -11.29 -51.48 33.67
N THR A 48 -10.23 -52.19 34.06
CA THR A 48 -9.56 -53.23 33.29
C THR A 48 -10.38 -54.54 33.29
N PRO A 49 -10.46 -55.28 32.17
CA PRO A 49 -9.80 -55.03 30.88
C PRO A 49 -10.58 -54.06 29.98
N ASN A 50 -9.89 -53.03 29.46
CA ASN A 50 -10.48 -52.05 28.55
C ASN A 50 -9.40 -51.50 27.60
N MET A 51 -9.76 -51.34 26.32
CA MET A 51 -8.89 -50.82 25.26
C MET A 51 -9.23 -49.36 24.88
N THR A 52 -9.73 -48.59 25.83
CA THR A 52 -9.99 -47.14 25.70
C THR A 52 -9.34 -46.38 26.85
N VAL A 53 -9.05 -45.10 26.63
CA VAL A 53 -8.51 -44.18 27.65
C VAL A 53 -9.59 -43.18 28.04
N ALA A 54 -9.76 -42.95 29.34
CA ALA A 54 -10.64 -41.92 29.85
C ALA A 54 -9.90 -40.58 29.93
N LEU A 55 -10.59 -39.51 29.58
CA LEU A 55 -10.20 -38.13 29.82
C LEU A 55 -11.18 -37.54 30.82
N ASP A 56 -10.64 -36.97 31.90
CA ASP A 56 -11.43 -36.19 32.85
C ASP A 56 -12.09 -34.98 32.17
N ALA A 57 -13.05 -34.37 32.89
CA ALA A 57 -13.65 -33.12 32.46
C ALA A 57 -12.58 -32.05 32.20
N GLY A 58 -12.83 -31.20 31.23
CA GLY A 58 -11.94 -30.10 30.87
C GLY A 58 -12.73 -28.87 30.50
N SER A 59 -12.04 -27.82 30.12
CA SER A 59 -12.65 -26.61 29.58
C SER A 59 -11.91 -26.20 28.31
N ILE A 60 -12.54 -25.41 27.46
CA ILE A 60 -11.90 -24.74 26.32
C ILE A 60 -12.26 -23.27 26.38
N PHE A 61 -11.26 -22.42 26.12
CA PHE A 61 -11.47 -20.98 25.96
C PHE A 61 -11.23 -20.62 24.50
N THR A 62 -12.29 -20.20 23.81
CA THR A 62 -12.24 -19.83 22.39
C THR A 62 -12.74 -18.41 22.23
N GLY A 63 -11.87 -17.50 21.76
CA GLY A 63 -12.19 -16.07 21.68
C GLY A 63 -12.44 -15.49 23.07
N THR A 64 -13.71 -15.28 23.42
CA THR A 64 -14.17 -14.80 24.74
C THR A 64 -15.02 -15.82 25.50
N THR A 65 -15.32 -16.97 24.90
CA THR A 65 -16.23 -17.97 25.47
C THR A 65 -15.45 -19.09 26.15
N LEU A 66 -15.77 -19.34 27.41
CA LEU A 66 -15.34 -20.51 28.15
C LEU A 66 -16.41 -21.61 28.07
N THR A 67 -16.06 -22.75 27.47
CA THR A 67 -16.93 -23.93 27.34
C THR A 67 -16.42 -25.04 28.25
N GLU A 68 -17.26 -25.53 29.16
CA GLU A 68 -16.98 -26.73 29.95
C GLU A 68 -17.27 -27.98 29.12
N ILE A 69 -16.34 -28.93 29.12
CA ILE A 69 -16.40 -30.19 28.38
C ILE A 69 -16.50 -31.32 29.39
N ALA A 70 -17.53 -32.16 29.22
CA ALA A 70 -17.75 -33.32 30.07
C ALA A 70 -16.60 -34.34 29.95
N PRO A 71 -16.44 -35.27 30.92
CA PRO A 71 -15.52 -36.39 30.78
C PRO A 71 -15.79 -37.19 29.51
N GLN A 72 -14.73 -37.69 28.88
CA GLN A 72 -14.79 -38.39 27.60
C GLN A 72 -14.00 -39.69 27.63
N SER A 73 -14.30 -40.57 26.68
CA SER A 73 -13.50 -41.77 26.42
C SER A 73 -13.06 -41.78 24.97
N THR A 74 -11.84 -42.25 24.71
CA THR A 74 -11.39 -42.49 23.34
C THR A 74 -12.24 -43.57 22.66
N ALA A 75 -12.21 -43.60 21.33
CA ALA A 75 -12.60 -44.81 20.60
C ALA A 75 -11.70 -46.00 21.01
N THR A 76 -12.19 -47.23 20.76
CA THR A 76 -11.43 -48.46 21.01
C THR A 76 -10.12 -48.45 20.22
N ILE A 77 -9.01 -48.61 20.93
CA ILE A 77 -7.67 -48.65 20.36
C ILE A 77 -7.31 -50.10 20.08
N THR A 78 -7.10 -50.46 18.81
CA THR A 78 -6.74 -51.83 18.44
C THR A 78 -5.25 -52.06 18.66
N ALA A 79 -4.87 -53.14 19.36
CA ALA A 79 -3.48 -53.53 19.52
C ALA A 79 -2.79 -53.77 18.16
N PRO A 80 -1.49 -53.47 18.02
CA PRO A 80 -0.75 -53.79 16.79
C PRO A 80 -0.60 -55.31 16.63
N VAL A 81 -0.40 -55.80 15.40
CA VAL A 81 -0.28 -57.25 15.12
C VAL A 81 1.14 -57.80 15.30
N SER A 82 2.15 -56.94 15.39
CA SER A 82 3.56 -57.35 15.48
C SER A 82 4.37 -56.45 16.42
N ASN A 83 5.04 -55.45 15.86
CA ASN A 83 5.88 -54.50 16.59
C ASN A 83 5.07 -53.59 17.52
N SER A 84 5.75 -53.02 18.52
CA SER A 84 5.15 -52.00 19.39
C SER A 84 4.75 -50.75 18.60
N ARG A 85 3.72 -50.04 19.07
CA ARG A 85 3.19 -48.83 18.45
C ARG A 85 2.87 -47.82 19.53
N ILE A 86 3.17 -46.54 19.28
CA ILE A 86 2.70 -45.44 20.12
C ILE A 86 1.52 -44.79 19.40
N ASP A 87 0.35 -44.79 20.04
CA ASP A 87 -0.79 -44.00 19.60
C ASP A 87 -0.85 -42.71 20.40
N ARG A 88 -1.37 -41.64 19.79
CA ARG A 88 -1.48 -40.33 20.42
C ARG A 88 -2.92 -39.94 20.61
N ILE A 89 -3.29 -39.57 21.83
CA ILE A 89 -4.59 -39.03 22.18
C ILE A 89 -4.51 -37.52 22.12
N VAL A 90 -5.45 -36.93 21.39
CA VAL A 90 -5.54 -35.47 21.19
C VAL A 90 -6.95 -34.98 21.44
N ILE A 91 -7.08 -33.70 21.78
CA ILE A 91 -8.36 -33.00 21.80
C ILE A 91 -8.42 -31.97 20.67
N ASP A 92 -9.64 -31.70 20.21
CA ASP A 92 -9.90 -30.59 19.30
C ASP A 92 -9.78 -29.23 20.00
N ASN A 93 -9.06 -28.28 19.38
CA ASN A 93 -8.82 -26.97 20.00
C ASN A 93 -10.07 -26.09 20.09
N THR A 94 -11.14 -26.42 19.36
CA THR A 94 -12.40 -25.66 19.33
C THR A 94 -13.50 -26.36 20.14
N THR A 95 -13.65 -27.67 19.94
CA THR A 95 -14.76 -28.44 20.53
C THR A 95 -14.36 -29.24 21.77
N GLY A 96 -13.07 -29.53 21.96
CA GLY A 96 -12.57 -30.35 23.05
C GLY A 96 -12.86 -31.84 22.90
N ALA A 97 -13.37 -32.25 21.74
CA ALA A 97 -13.63 -33.64 21.44
C ALA A 97 -12.33 -34.45 21.40
N VAL A 98 -12.30 -35.58 22.11
CA VAL A 98 -11.18 -36.52 22.13
C VAL A 98 -11.11 -37.32 20.82
N SER A 99 -9.89 -37.59 20.35
CA SER A 99 -9.63 -38.48 19.22
C SER A 99 -8.27 -39.18 19.37
N VAL A 100 -8.10 -40.30 18.66
CA VAL A 100 -6.87 -41.11 18.67
C VAL A 100 -6.21 -41.01 17.30
N VAL A 101 -4.92 -40.70 17.30
CA VAL A 101 -4.04 -40.74 16.14
C VAL A 101 -3.23 -42.03 16.25
N ALA A 102 -3.55 -43.01 15.41
CA ALA A 102 -2.82 -44.26 15.38
C ALA A 102 -1.39 -44.02 14.86
N GLY A 103 -0.40 -44.57 15.56
CA GLY A 103 1.00 -44.52 15.12
C GLY A 103 1.33 -45.59 14.08
N THR A 104 2.63 -45.79 13.87
CA THR A 104 3.16 -46.86 13.03
C THR A 104 3.91 -47.87 13.89
N ALA A 105 3.63 -49.16 13.69
CA ALA A 105 4.28 -50.23 14.46
C ALA A 105 5.76 -50.36 14.05
N ALA A 106 6.68 -50.28 15.02
CA ALA A 106 8.13 -50.36 14.80
C ALA A 106 8.86 -50.95 16.02
N ALA A 107 10.07 -51.48 15.83
CA ALA A 107 10.88 -52.02 16.93
C ALA A 107 11.22 -50.94 17.98
N SER A 108 11.33 -49.69 17.54
CA SER A 108 11.39 -48.48 18.39
C SER A 108 10.34 -47.49 17.87
N PRO A 109 9.09 -47.56 18.37
CA PRO A 109 8.01 -46.70 17.88
C PRO A 109 8.21 -45.26 18.32
N ASN A 110 7.92 -44.33 17.42
CA ASN A 110 7.86 -42.90 17.71
C ASN A 110 6.39 -42.43 17.72
N PRO A 111 6.02 -41.43 18.54
CA PRO A 111 4.68 -40.88 18.55
C PRO A 111 4.32 -40.25 17.19
N PRO A 112 3.10 -40.42 16.67
CA PRO A 112 2.68 -39.80 15.41
C PRO A 112 2.62 -38.28 15.53
N ALA A 113 2.84 -37.56 14.42
CA ALA A 113 2.78 -36.09 14.40
C ALA A 113 1.42 -35.55 14.89
N LEU A 114 1.43 -34.33 15.46
CA LEU A 114 0.20 -33.67 15.91
C LEU A 114 -0.63 -33.19 14.70
N PRO A 115 -1.91 -33.60 14.57
CA PRO A 115 -2.78 -33.06 13.53
C PRO A 115 -3.09 -31.57 13.74
N THR A 116 -3.29 -30.84 12.64
CA THR A 116 -3.68 -29.42 12.68
C THR A 116 -4.94 -29.21 13.50
N GLY A 117 -4.97 -28.16 14.32
CA GLY A 117 -6.12 -27.80 15.15
C GLY A 117 -6.36 -28.72 16.35
N LYS A 118 -5.41 -29.59 16.68
CA LYS A 118 -5.46 -30.49 17.84
C LYS A 118 -4.38 -30.16 18.86
N SER A 119 -4.65 -30.45 20.13
CA SER A 119 -3.67 -30.38 21.22
C SER A 119 -3.34 -31.77 21.75
N PRO A 120 -2.06 -32.07 22.07
CA PRO A 120 -1.67 -33.33 22.68
C PRO A 120 -2.30 -33.51 24.06
N VAL A 121 -2.70 -34.74 24.39
CA VAL A 121 -3.14 -35.14 25.74
C VAL A 121 -2.27 -36.27 26.28
N ALA A 122 -2.16 -37.38 25.56
CA ALA A 122 -1.42 -38.55 26.04
C ALA A 122 -0.82 -39.36 24.89
N GLN A 123 0.24 -40.10 25.20
CA GLN A 123 0.74 -41.19 24.37
C GLN A 123 0.35 -42.53 25.01
N VAL A 124 0.01 -43.51 24.18
CA VAL A 124 -0.31 -44.87 24.61
C VAL A 124 0.63 -45.85 23.92
N LEU A 125 1.49 -46.50 24.70
CA LEU A 125 2.40 -47.53 24.19
C LEU A 125 1.69 -48.90 24.18
N LEU A 126 1.59 -49.50 22.99
CA LEU A 126 0.92 -50.77 22.76
C LEU A 126 1.90 -51.81 22.22
N THR A 127 1.73 -53.06 22.64
CA THR A 127 2.39 -54.25 22.11
C THR A 127 1.36 -55.18 21.46
N SER A 128 1.81 -56.20 20.72
CA SER A 128 0.91 -57.21 20.14
C SER A 128 0.14 -58.06 21.15
N THR A 129 0.57 -58.04 22.41
CA THR A 129 -0.09 -58.73 23.52
C THR A 129 -0.95 -57.81 24.39
N THR A 130 -1.09 -56.53 24.03
CA THR A 130 -1.88 -55.59 24.83
C THR A 130 -3.37 -55.91 24.72
N THR A 131 -3.95 -56.40 25.82
CA THR A 131 -5.38 -56.72 25.94
C THR A 131 -6.14 -55.74 26.85
N ALA A 132 -5.41 -54.87 27.55
CA ALA A 132 -5.97 -53.75 28.30
C ALA A 132 -4.97 -52.60 28.45
N ILE A 133 -5.48 -51.37 28.40
CA ILE A 133 -4.69 -50.15 28.64
C ILE A 133 -4.70 -49.85 30.13
N THR A 134 -3.52 -49.87 30.76
CA THR A 134 -3.32 -49.51 32.17
C THR A 134 -2.62 -48.16 32.28
N ASN A 135 -2.62 -47.53 33.45
CA ASN A 135 -1.94 -46.23 33.66
C ASN A 135 -0.44 -46.28 33.32
N ASN A 136 0.22 -47.45 33.44
CA ASN A 136 1.63 -47.62 33.08
C ASN A 136 1.89 -47.54 31.56
N LEU A 137 0.84 -47.69 30.73
CA LEU A 137 0.93 -47.57 29.28
C LEU A 137 0.60 -46.15 28.78
N ILE A 138 0.17 -45.25 29.68
CA ILE A 138 -0.25 -43.88 29.37
C ILE A 138 0.85 -42.91 29.82
N THR A 139 1.39 -42.15 28.89
CA THR A 139 2.26 -41.01 29.17
C THR A 139 1.46 -39.73 28.97
N ASP A 140 1.19 -38.99 30.05
CA ASP A 140 0.57 -37.66 29.98
C ASP A 140 1.54 -36.66 29.31
N GLU A 141 1.10 -36.07 28.20
CA GLU A 141 1.85 -35.07 27.42
C GLU A 141 1.03 -33.79 27.20
N ARG A 142 0.05 -33.51 28.08
CA ARG A 142 -0.83 -32.34 27.96
C ARG A 142 -0.01 -31.06 27.84
N ASN A 143 -0.04 -30.46 26.66
CA ASN A 143 0.54 -29.16 26.37
C ASN A 143 -0.46 -28.33 25.57
N PHE A 144 -1.18 -27.47 26.29
CA PHE A 144 -2.20 -26.58 25.74
C PHE A 144 -1.66 -25.19 25.35
N GLY A 145 -0.33 -25.01 25.28
CA GLY A 145 0.30 -23.75 24.88
C GLY A 145 -0.14 -23.25 23.50
N GLY A 146 -0.60 -24.15 22.61
CA GLY A 146 -1.16 -23.83 21.30
C GLY A 146 -2.65 -23.45 21.30
N MET A 147 -3.33 -23.44 22.46
CA MET A 147 -4.74 -23.05 22.57
C MET A 147 -4.95 -21.52 22.65
N ALA A 148 -3.86 -20.74 22.70
CA ALA A 148 -3.88 -19.30 22.62
C ALA A 148 -2.69 -18.79 21.80
N SER A 149 -2.99 -18.01 20.76
CA SER A 149 -2.08 -17.38 19.81
C SER A 149 -1.59 -18.24 18.64
N SER A 150 -1.83 -17.74 17.44
CA SER A 150 -0.83 -17.73 16.37
C SER A 150 -1.22 -16.62 15.40
N GLY A 151 -0.81 -15.39 15.72
CA GLY A 151 -0.75 -14.34 14.70
C GLY A 151 0.18 -14.75 13.57
N PHE A 152 -0.09 -14.21 12.38
CA PHE A 152 0.53 -14.45 11.07
C PHE A 152 0.76 -15.92 10.66
N GLY A 153 1.48 -16.74 11.42
CA GLY A 153 1.69 -18.16 11.12
C GLY A 153 2.43 -18.41 9.79
N THR A 154 2.51 -19.67 9.38
CA THR A 154 3.06 -20.05 8.05
C THR A 154 2.22 -19.44 6.94
N GLN A 155 2.87 -19.01 5.85
CA GLN A 155 2.17 -18.52 4.67
C GLN A 155 1.36 -19.65 4.02
N THR A 156 0.04 -19.46 3.94
CA THR A 156 -0.90 -20.41 3.33
C THR A 156 -1.28 -19.95 1.93
N THR A 157 -1.23 -20.83 0.94
CA THR A 157 -1.69 -20.50 -0.43
C THR A 157 -3.21 -20.60 -0.52
N LEU A 158 -3.86 -19.59 -1.09
CA LEU A 158 -5.30 -19.56 -1.34
C LEU A 158 -5.55 -19.09 -2.79
N ALA A 159 -6.38 -19.81 -3.55
CA ALA A 159 -6.75 -19.37 -4.89
C ALA A 159 -7.74 -18.19 -4.83
N SER A 160 -7.57 -17.22 -5.73
CA SER A 160 -8.51 -16.11 -5.92
C SER A 160 -9.86 -16.62 -6.40
N ALA A 161 -10.91 -16.02 -5.85
CA ALA A 161 -12.31 -16.27 -6.18
C ALA A 161 -13.11 -14.99 -5.91
N SER A 162 -14.34 -14.90 -6.46
CA SER A 162 -15.22 -13.74 -6.21
C SER A 162 -15.42 -13.48 -4.71
N THR A 163 -15.50 -14.55 -3.91
CA THR A 163 -15.31 -14.52 -2.46
C THR A 163 -14.06 -15.30 -2.10
N CYS A 164 -12.94 -14.61 -1.90
CA CYS A 164 -11.67 -15.23 -1.52
C CYS A 164 -11.61 -15.32 0.01
N ASN A 165 -12.17 -16.40 0.59
CA ASN A 165 -12.44 -16.48 2.02
C ASN A 165 -11.16 -16.62 2.88
N LEU A 166 -10.70 -15.52 3.46
CA LEU A 166 -9.55 -15.49 4.37
C LEU A 166 -9.87 -16.05 5.75
N GLY A 167 -11.14 -16.06 6.16
CA GLY A 167 -11.51 -16.65 7.44
C GLY A 167 -11.54 -18.18 7.45
N SER A 168 -11.50 -18.83 6.29
CA SER A 168 -11.42 -20.30 6.20
C SER A 168 -10.01 -20.86 6.36
N ILE A 169 -8.98 -20.02 6.29
CA ILE A 169 -7.59 -20.45 6.49
C ILE A 169 -7.19 -20.30 7.97
N THR A 170 -6.28 -21.16 8.42
CA THR A 170 -5.88 -21.25 9.83
C THR A 170 -4.78 -20.26 10.21
N THR A 171 -4.25 -19.49 9.25
CA THR A 171 -3.16 -18.53 9.47
C THR A 171 -3.57 -17.15 8.96
N GLN A 172 -2.98 -16.10 9.54
CA GLN A 172 -3.15 -14.71 9.09
C GLN A 172 -2.09 -14.29 8.07
N ASN A 173 -1.40 -15.24 7.44
CA ASN A 173 -0.40 -14.98 6.42
C ASN A 173 -0.78 -15.80 5.18
N VAL A 174 -1.17 -15.12 4.11
CA VAL A 174 -1.78 -15.73 2.94
C VAL A 174 -1.08 -15.29 1.66
N LYS A 175 -0.88 -16.23 0.75
CA LYS A 175 -0.49 -15.98 -0.63
C LYS A 175 -1.68 -16.26 -1.55
N ILE A 176 -2.24 -15.21 -2.13
CA ILE A 176 -3.37 -15.32 -3.06
C ILE A 176 -2.85 -15.59 -4.47
N THR A 177 -3.36 -16.64 -5.12
CA THR A 177 -2.97 -17.05 -6.48
C THR A 177 -4.12 -16.91 -7.48
N GLY A 178 -3.81 -16.96 -8.78
CA GLY A 178 -4.83 -16.83 -9.84
C GLY A 178 -5.27 -15.38 -10.11
N THR A 179 -6.15 -15.21 -11.09
CA THR A 179 -6.49 -13.90 -11.68
C THR A 179 -7.95 -13.49 -11.48
N THR A 180 -8.73 -14.24 -10.68
CA THR A 180 -10.14 -13.98 -10.47
C THR A 180 -10.34 -12.70 -9.68
N THR A 181 -11.26 -11.84 -10.11
CA THR A 181 -11.65 -10.63 -9.36
C THR A 181 -12.20 -11.00 -7.98
N ILE A 182 -11.74 -10.31 -6.94
CA ILE A 182 -12.16 -10.52 -5.55
C ILE A 182 -13.10 -9.39 -5.15
N ASN A 183 -14.33 -9.75 -4.78
CA ASN A 183 -15.35 -8.82 -4.29
C ASN A 183 -15.46 -8.84 -2.75
N SER A 184 -14.97 -9.88 -2.09
CA SER A 184 -15.00 -10.04 -0.64
C SER A 184 -13.94 -11.01 -0.15
N PHE A 185 -13.45 -10.81 1.08
CA PHE A 185 -12.56 -11.73 1.80
C PHE A 185 -13.30 -12.75 2.68
N GLY A 186 -14.62 -12.88 2.53
CA GLY A 186 -15.44 -13.88 3.23
C GLY A 186 -16.44 -13.27 4.23
N SER A 187 -17.39 -14.05 4.70
CA SER A 187 -18.45 -13.61 5.63
C SER A 187 -18.05 -13.69 7.11
N SER A 188 -17.03 -14.49 7.44
CA SER A 188 -16.61 -14.78 8.81
C SER A 188 -15.10 -14.77 8.92
N ALA A 189 -14.54 -14.21 9.99
CA ALA A 189 -13.15 -14.39 10.44
C ALA A 189 -13.07 -14.03 11.94
N SER A 190 -11.88 -14.16 12.54
CA SER A 190 -11.69 -13.78 13.96
C SER A 190 -11.75 -12.26 14.14
N THR A 191 -12.59 -11.76 15.05
CA THR A 191 -12.58 -10.35 15.47
C THR A 191 -11.53 -10.07 16.56
N MET A 192 -10.96 -11.11 17.16
CA MET A 192 -9.90 -11.02 18.16
C MET A 192 -8.50 -10.93 17.54
N VAL A 193 -8.30 -11.59 16.40
CA VAL A 193 -7.07 -11.51 15.58
C VAL A 193 -7.47 -11.20 14.14
N PRO A 194 -7.96 -9.98 13.86
CA PRO A 194 -8.65 -9.66 12.61
C PRO A 194 -7.72 -9.36 11.43
N ILE A 195 -6.41 -9.33 11.65
CA ILE A 195 -5.44 -8.78 10.69
C ILE A 195 -4.81 -9.89 9.88
N TYR A 196 -4.92 -9.81 8.56
CA TYR A 196 -4.32 -10.73 7.59
C TYR A 196 -3.26 -10.00 6.76
N MET A 197 -2.10 -10.64 6.61
CA MET A 197 -1.02 -10.27 5.70
C MET A 197 -1.20 -11.04 4.41
N ILE A 198 -1.30 -10.31 3.30
CA ILE A 198 -1.63 -10.86 1.99
C ILE A 198 -0.48 -10.56 1.04
N GLU A 199 -0.01 -11.57 0.32
CA GLU A 199 0.83 -11.45 -0.87
C GLU A 199 0.02 -11.88 -2.11
N PHE A 200 0.06 -11.11 -3.19
CA PHE A 200 -0.60 -11.46 -4.46
C PHE A 200 0.40 -12.08 -5.44
N ALA A 201 0.12 -13.27 -5.95
CA ALA A 201 1.01 -13.96 -6.90
C ALA A 201 0.71 -13.64 -8.37
N ALA A 202 -0.40 -12.95 -8.66
CA ALA A 202 -0.87 -12.65 -10.01
C ALA A 202 -1.69 -11.36 -10.04
N SER A 203 -1.95 -10.85 -11.25
CA SER A 203 -2.81 -9.68 -11.45
C SER A 203 -4.29 -10.09 -11.35
N LEU A 204 -5.01 -9.44 -10.44
CA LEU A 204 -6.46 -9.53 -10.26
C LEU A 204 -7.02 -8.15 -9.90
N THR A 205 -8.34 -8.02 -9.82
CA THR A 205 -8.98 -6.80 -9.31
C THR A 205 -9.53 -7.03 -7.91
N LEU A 206 -9.19 -6.16 -6.97
CA LEU A 206 -9.90 -5.98 -5.71
C LEU A 206 -11.00 -4.94 -5.94
N THR A 207 -12.26 -5.33 -5.76
CA THR A 207 -13.40 -4.42 -5.99
C THR A 207 -13.73 -3.64 -4.71
N ASN A 208 -13.63 -2.31 -4.76
CA ASN A 208 -14.06 -1.48 -3.64
C ASN A 208 -15.60 -1.53 -3.47
N SER A 209 -16.06 -1.77 -2.25
CA SER A 209 -17.48 -1.80 -1.90
C SER A 209 -17.68 -1.49 -0.41
N ALA A 210 -18.94 -1.44 0.06
CA ALA A 210 -19.23 -1.29 1.49
C ALA A 210 -18.75 -2.51 2.32
N ALA A 211 -18.69 -3.70 1.72
CA ALA A 211 -18.25 -4.93 2.38
C ALA A 211 -16.73 -5.16 2.28
N LEU A 212 -16.06 -4.53 1.31
CA LEU A 212 -14.62 -4.55 1.12
C LEU A 212 -14.14 -3.13 0.82
N THR A 213 -13.79 -2.38 1.86
CA THR A 213 -13.32 -1.00 1.70
C THR A 213 -11.81 -1.00 1.40
N LEU A 214 -11.42 -0.34 0.33
CA LEU A 214 -10.01 -0.24 -0.10
C LEU A 214 -9.43 1.17 0.14
N PRO A 215 -8.11 1.31 0.27
CA PRO A 215 -7.45 2.62 0.35
C PRO A 215 -7.85 3.50 -0.84
N GLY A 216 -8.17 4.77 -0.57
CA GLY A 216 -8.61 5.73 -1.59
C GLY A 216 -10.03 5.52 -2.13
N GLY A 217 -10.79 4.51 -1.66
CA GLY A 217 -12.18 4.29 -2.07
C GLY A 217 -12.34 3.87 -3.54
N VAL A 218 -11.27 3.37 -4.16
CA VAL A 218 -11.24 2.93 -5.57
C VAL A 218 -10.83 1.46 -5.66
N SER A 219 -11.33 0.76 -6.67
CA SER A 219 -10.90 -0.61 -6.96
C SER A 219 -9.40 -0.64 -7.32
N ILE A 220 -8.69 -1.67 -6.85
CA ILE A 220 -7.25 -1.81 -7.04
C ILE A 220 -6.98 -2.98 -7.98
N GLN A 221 -6.23 -2.74 -9.06
CA GLN A 221 -5.68 -3.81 -9.88
C GLN A 221 -4.32 -4.23 -9.33
N THR A 222 -4.21 -5.48 -8.89
CA THR A 222 -2.99 -6.03 -8.31
C THR A 222 -1.98 -6.44 -9.37
N GLN A 223 -0.74 -6.64 -8.94
CA GLN A 223 0.35 -7.24 -9.70
C GLN A 223 1.05 -8.33 -8.87
N PRO A 224 1.78 -9.26 -9.51
CA PRO A 224 2.60 -10.24 -8.78
C PRO A 224 3.59 -9.55 -7.84
N GLY A 225 3.62 -9.97 -6.57
CA GLY A 225 4.46 -9.43 -5.52
C GLY A 225 3.85 -8.26 -4.74
N ASP A 226 2.66 -7.79 -5.11
CA ASP A 226 1.97 -6.77 -4.32
C ASP A 226 1.55 -7.35 -2.96
N CYS A 227 1.53 -6.51 -1.94
CA CYS A 227 1.16 -6.90 -0.58
C CYS A 227 0.02 -6.03 -0.04
N ALA A 228 -0.79 -6.60 0.85
CA ALA A 228 -1.86 -5.87 1.53
C ALA A 228 -2.03 -6.31 2.99
N ILE A 229 -2.52 -5.38 3.81
CA ILE A 229 -2.96 -5.65 5.19
C ILE A 229 -4.48 -5.52 5.24
N ALA A 230 -5.19 -6.63 5.40
CA ALA A 230 -6.65 -6.65 5.52
C ALA A 230 -7.08 -6.85 6.97
N GLU A 231 -8.12 -6.14 7.38
CA GLU A 231 -8.75 -6.24 8.69
C GLU A 231 -10.20 -6.72 8.54
N TYR A 232 -10.57 -7.75 9.30
CA TYR A 232 -11.95 -8.14 9.47
C TYR A 232 -12.66 -7.27 10.50
N LEU A 233 -13.74 -6.61 10.11
CA LEU A 233 -14.53 -5.73 10.98
C LEU A 233 -15.74 -6.43 11.61
N GLY A 234 -16.00 -7.69 11.25
CA GLY A 234 -17.20 -8.42 11.66
C GLY A 234 -18.30 -8.40 10.59
N SER A 235 -19.18 -9.40 10.63
CA SER A 235 -20.38 -9.52 9.78
C SER A 235 -20.11 -9.42 8.27
N GLY A 236 -18.98 -9.97 7.83
CA GLY A 236 -18.57 -9.99 6.42
C GLY A 236 -17.96 -8.70 5.89
N ASN A 237 -17.75 -7.71 6.77
CA ASN A 237 -17.11 -6.46 6.41
C ASN A 237 -15.59 -6.54 6.59
N TRP A 238 -14.87 -6.07 5.58
CA TRP A 238 -13.42 -6.05 5.53
C TRP A 238 -12.91 -4.67 5.15
N ARG A 239 -11.76 -4.31 5.70
CA ARG A 239 -11.02 -3.10 5.34
C ARG A 239 -9.59 -3.45 4.99
N VAL A 240 -9.17 -3.15 3.76
CA VAL A 240 -7.74 -3.11 3.43
C VAL A 240 -7.19 -1.81 3.99
N ARG A 241 -6.31 -1.91 5.00
CA ARG A 241 -5.73 -0.76 5.69
C ARG A 241 -4.53 -0.19 4.95
N ASP A 242 -3.76 -1.07 4.34
CA ASP A 242 -2.55 -0.72 3.61
C ASP A 242 -2.42 -1.61 2.39
N TYR A 243 -1.91 -1.04 1.31
CA TYR A 243 -1.62 -1.72 0.06
C TYR A 243 -0.26 -1.23 -0.45
N THR A 244 0.68 -2.15 -0.62
CA THR A 244 2.03 -1.86 -1.10
C THR A 244 2.26 -2.54 -2.43
N TYR A 245 2.61 -1.75 -3.44
CA TYR A 245 2.99 -2.27 -4.74
C TYR A 245 4.34 -3.00 -4.66
N ALA A 246 4.49 -4.10 -5.39
CA ALA A 246 5.71 -4.90 -5.50
C ALA A 246 6.93 -4.07 -5.92
N ALA A 247 6.69 -3.02 -6.72
CA ALA A 247 7.71 -2.08 -7.16
C ALA A 247 8.29 -1.22 -6.01
N GLY A 248 7.74 -1.30 -4.79
CA GLY A 248 8.21 -0.58 -3.61
C GLY A 248 7.97 0.93 -3.68
N THR A 249 7.40 1.45 -4.76
CA THR A 249 7.08 2.86 -4.91
C THR A 249 5.68 3.12 -4.37
N SER A 250 5.60 3.77 -3.21
CA SER A 250 4.38 4.42 -2.72
C SER A 250 3.95 5.63 -3.57
N LEU A 251 4.74 5.97 -4.60
CA LEU A 251 4.50 7.11 -5.49
C LEU A 251 3.62 6.69 -6.69
N PRO A 252 2.53 7.42 -6.98
CA PRO A 252 1.70 7.17 -8.16
C PRO A 252 2.49 7.29 -9.46
N THR A 253 2.14 6.45 -10.46
CA THR A 253 2.63 6.60 -11.85
C THR A 253 2.37 8.02 -12.36
N GLY A 254 3.35 8.61 -13.04
CA GLY A 254 3.31 10.01 -13.48
C GLY A 254 3.93 11.01 -12.50
N THR A 255 4.36 10.57 -11.30
CA THR A 255 5.08 11.42 -10.35
C THR A 255 6.50 11.69 -10.82
N SER A 256 6.88 12.97 -10.90
CA SER A 256 8.22 13.43 -11.23
C SER A 256 9.06 13.66 -9.98
N ILE A 257 10.29 13.15 -9.94
CA ILE A 257 11.23 13.35 -8.83
C ILE A 257 12.65 13.64 -9.31
N PRO A 258 13.44 14.44 -8.56
CA PRO A 258 14.85 14.62 -8.83
C PRO A 258 15.62 13.33 -8.54
N TRP A 259 16.56 12.98 -9.42
CA TRP A 259 17.34 11.76 -9.42
C TRP A 259 18.83 12.06 -9.60
N ASN A 260 19.65 11.55 -8.69
CA ASN A 260 21.11 11.71 -8.75
C ASN A 260 21.80 10.56 -9.49
N GLY A 261 21.09 9.48 -9.84
CA GLY A 261 21.67 8.32 -10.51
C GLY A 261 21.94 8.60 -11.99
N ILE A 262 23.00 7.98 -12.52
CA ILE A 262 23.47 8.19 -13.90
C ILE A 262 22.55 7.50 -14.92
N PHE A 263 21.96 6.36 -14.55
CA PHE A 263 21.08 5.56 -15.40
C PHE A 263 19.60 5.70 -14.99
N GLU A 264 18.73 5.38 -15.93
CA GLU A 264 17.30 5.24 -15.65
C GLU A 264 17.08 4.13 -14.61
N PRO A 265 16.34 4.42 -13.52
CA PRO A 265 15.95 3.37 -12.59
C PRO A 265 14.95 2.42 -13.25
N THR A 266 14.84 1.19 -12.75
CA THR A 266 13.88 0.20 -13.30
C THR A 266 12.41 0.65 -13.15
N TRP A 267 12.10 1.43 -12.11
CA TRP A 267 10.75 1.92 -11.80
C TRP A 267 10.39 3.25 -12.49
N GLY A 268 11.29 3.84 -13.27
CA GLY A 268 11.08 5.17 -13.84
C GLY A 268 11.83 5.45 -15.14
N LYS A 269 11.52 6.58 -15.77
CA LYS A 269 12.15 7.03 -17.02
C LYS A 269 12.61 8.46 -16.95
N PHE A 270 13.67 8.81 -17.66
CA PHE A 270 14.15 10.20 -17.68
C PHE A 270 13.14 11.11 -18.39
N GLU A 271 12.90 12.28 -17.79
CA GLU A 271 12.09 13.36 -18.38
C GLU A 271 12.94 14.19 -19.36
N ASN A 272 13.33 13.56 -20.47
CA ASN A 272 14.15 14.16 -21.53
C ASN A 272 13.37 14.34 -22.84
N GLY A 273 12.03 14.31 -22.79
CA GLY A 273 11.19 14.39 -23.98
C GLY A 273 11.15 13.12 -24.83
N GLN A 274 11.68 11.99 -24.35
CA GLN A 274 11.71 10.74 -25.11
C GLN A 274 10.29 10.20 -25.41
N ALA A 275 10.18 9.53 -26.55
CA ALA A 275 8.98 8.79 -26.93
C ALA A 275 9.01 7.37 -26.34
N LEU A 276 7.96 6.98 -25.63
CA LEU A 276 7.80 5.66 -25.03
C LEU A 276 6.63 4.89 -25.65
N SER A 277 6.74 3.55 -25.64
CA SER A 277 5.68 2.65 -26.12
C SER A 277 4.40 2.77 -25.29
N ARG A 278 3.27 2.99 -25.95
CA ARG A 278 1.94 3.07 -25.33
C ARG A 278 1.51 1.76 -24.69
N THR A 279 1.93 0.62 -25.27
CA THR A 279 1.55 -0.71 -24.78
C THR A 279 2.42 -1.11 -23.59
N THR A 280 3.72 -0.84 -23.65
CA THR A 280 4.65 -1.14 -22.56
C THR A 280 4.38 -0.27 -21.33
N PHE A 281 4.03 1.00 -21.54
CA PHE A 281 3.81 1.98 -20.48
C PHE A 281 2.35 2.46 -20.42
N ALA A 282 1.40 1.53 -20.46
CA ALA A 282 -0.03 1.84 -20.55
C ALA A 282 -0.57 2.70 -19.39
N LYS A 283 -0.07 2.48 -18.15
CA LYS A 283 -0.44 3.29 -16.98
C LYS A 283 0.02 4.74 -17.15
N LEU A 284 1.30 4.93 -17.47
CA LEU A 284 1.86 6.27 -17.69
C LEU A 284 1.22 6.97 -18.89
N PHE A 285 0.98 6.25 -19.98
CA PHE A 285 0.24 6.74 -21.14
C PHE A 285 -1.16 7.26 -20.74
N SER A 286 -1.87 6.52 -19.89
CA SER A 286 -3.20 6.93 -19.41
C SER A 286 -3.16 8.14 -18.47
N VAL A 287 -2.07 8.37 -17.75
CA VAL A 287 -1.93 9.52 -16.83
C VAL A 287 -1.52 10.78 -17.60
N LEU A 288 -0.61 10.66 -18.57
CA LEU A 288 -0.09 11.80 -19.33
C LEU A 288 -0.96 12.20 -20.53
N THR A 289 -1.96 11.39 -20.89
CA THR A 289 -2.86 11.67 -22.03
C THR A 289 -4.32 11.45 -21.63
N ALA A 290 -5.24 12.13 -22.31
CA ALA A 290 -6.68 12.00 -22.03
C ALA A 290 -7.43 11.52 -23.27
N LEU A 291 -8.19 10.43 -23.15
CA LEU A 291 -9.17 10.03 -24.15
C LEU A 291 -10.49 10.73 -23.87
N ILE A 292 -10.97 11.48 -24.85
CA ILE A 292 -12.20 12.25 -24.75
C ILE A 292 -13.20 11.74 -25.76
N THR A 293 -14.46 11.66 -25.33
CA THR A 293 -15.61 11.39 -26.20
C THR A 293 -16.28 12.72 -26.57
N GLY A 294 -16.54 12.91 -27.86
CA GLY A 294 -17.19 14.10 -28.40
C GLY A 294 -17.50 13.91 -29.88
N THR A 295 -18.34 14.77 -30.45
CA THR A 295 -18.79 14.65 -31.84
C THR A 295 -17.87 15.45 -32.76
N LEU A 296 -17.21 14.72 -33.67
CA LEU A 296 -16.43 15.27 -34.78
C LEU A 296 -17.29 15.28 -36.03
N SER A 297 -17.38 16.43 -36.69
CA SER A 297 -18.10 16.60 -37.95
C SER A 297 -17.13 17.01 -39.04
N SER A 298 -17.22 16.37 -40.21
CA SER A 298 -16.36 16.67 -41.36
C SER A 298 -16.41 18.16 -41.71
N GLY A 299 -15.24 18.76 -41.92
CA GLY A 299 -15.10 20.19 -42.24
C GLY A 299 -15.24 21.13 -41.03
N ASN A 300 -15.48 20.63 -39.82
CA ASN A 300 -15.63 21.45 -38.62
C ASN A 300 -14.41 21.30 -37.69
N ALA A 301 -13.89 22.44 -37.20
CA ALA A 301 -12.82 22.50 -36.22
C ALA A 301 -13.32 22.39 -34.77
N THR A 302 -14.64 22.48 -34.53
CA THR A 302 -15.20 22.39 -33.18
C THR A 302 -15.70 20.97 -32.92
N VAL A 303 -15.12 20.33 -31.91
CA VAL A 303 -15.63 19.10 -31.31
C VAL A 303 -16.70 19.50 -30.29
N THR A 304 -17.90 18.92 -30.42
CA THR A 304 -19.06 19.25 -29.58
C THR A 304 -19.49 18.08 -28.72
N GLY A 305 -20.31 18.31 -27.69
CA GLY A 305 -20.83 17.24 -26.83
C GLY A 305 -19.74 16.55 -26.01
N VAL A 306 -18.68 17.28 -25.66
CA VAL A 306 -17.65 16.80 -24.74
C VAL A 306 -18.26 16.71 -23.34
N ILE A 307 -18.24 15.51 -22.76
CA ILE A 307 -18.97 15.20 -21.51
C ILE A 307 -18.13 15.56 -20.27
N THR A 308 -16.80 15.55 -20.40
CA THR A 308 -15.88 15.91 -19.34
C THR A 308 -15.55 17.39 -19.44
N ASP A 309 -15.70 18.14 -18.35
CA ASP A 309 -15.22 19.53 -18.32
C ASP A 309 -13.68 19.54 -18.39
N LEU A 310 -13.16 20.14 -19.46
CA LEU A 310 -11.72 20.25 -19.72
C LEU A 310 -11.17 21.65 -19.44
N THR A 311 -12.01 22.56 -18.96
CA THR A 311 -11.61 23.93 -18.67
C THR A 311 -10.55 23.97 -17.58
N GLY A 312 -9.60 24.90 -17.72
CA GLY A 312 -8.54 25.09 -16.74
C GLY A 312 -7.53 23.94 -16.66
N LEU A 313 -7.59 22.93 -17.55
CA LEU A 313 -6.61 21.83 -17.64
C LEU A 313 -5.37 22.18 -18.49
N GLY A 314 -5.34 23.37 -19.10
CA GLY A 314 -4.18 23.86 -19.85
C GLY A 314 -3.86 23.01 -21.07
N LEU A 315 -4.89 22.62 -21.82
CA LEU A 315 -4.77 21.72 -22.95
C LEU A 315 -4.57 22.47 -24.28
N GLU A 316 -4.65 23.80 -24.29
CA GLU A 316 -4.37 24.62 -25.46
C GLU A 316 -2.93 24.40 -25.94
N GLY A 317 -2.76 24.15 -27.23
CA GLY A 317 -1.49 23.77 -27.85
C GLY A 317 -1.18 22.28 -27.80
N ALA A 318 -1.90 21.47 -26.99
CA ALA A 318 -1.69 20.02 -26.96
C ALA A 318 -2.04 19.39 -28.32
N VAL A 319 -1.20 18.46 -28.76
CA VAL A 319 -1.44 17.67 -29.97
C VAL A 319 -2.60 16.72 -29.71
N VAL A 320 -3.47 16.55 -30.70
CA VAL A 320 -4.57 15.59 -30.65
C VAL A 320 -4.48 14.57 -31.77
N GLU A 321 -5.00 13.38 -31.51
CA GLU A 321 -5.15 12.35 -32.52
C GLU A 321 -6.53 11.70 -32.40
N GLY A 322 -7.01 11.08 -33.48
CA GLY A 322 -8.28 10.38 -33.50
C GLY A 322 -8.66 9.99 -34.92
N ALA A 323 -9.68 9.14 -35.05
CA ALA A 323 -10.30 8.92 -36.35
C ALA A 323 -10.83 10.27 -36.86
N SER A 324 -10.49 10.62 -38.09
CA SER A 324 -10.87 11.90 -38.73
C SER A 324 -10.10 13.15 -38.22
N ILE A 325 -8.96 12.99 -37.54
CA ILE A 325 -8.06 14.08 -37.16
C ILE A 325 -6.79 14.03 -38.00
N SER A 326 -6.44 15.14 -38.65
CA SER A 326 -5.17 15.27 -39.39
C SER A 326 -3.97 15.27 -38.44
N ALA A 327 -2.85 14.70 -38.87
CA ALA A 327 -1.62 14.73 -38.10
C ALA A 327 -1.17 16.17 -37.79
N GLY A 328 -0.69 16.40 -36.57
CA GLY A 328 -0.26 17.72 -36.11
C GLY A 328 -1.38 18.68 -35.71
N THR A 329 -2.65 18.23 -35.70
CA THR A 329 -3.76 19.02 -35.17
C THR A 329 -3.55 19.28 -33.67
N THR A 330 -3.81 20.51 -33.23
CA THR A 330 -3.68 20.97 -31.85
C THR A 330 -4.97 21.60 -31.35
N ILE A 331 -5.12 21.71 -30.03
CA ILE A 331 -6.24 22.43 -29.42
C ILE A 331 -5.95 23.93 -29.42
N THR A 332 -6.91 24.76 -29.82
CA THR A 332 -6.81 26.22 -29.79
C THR A 332 -7.61 26.85 -28.65
N SER A 333 -8.70 26.20 -28.23
CA SER A 333 -9.48 26.60 -27.05
C SER A 333 -10.32 25.44 -26.52
N VAL A 334 -10.63 25.49 -25.22
CA VAL A 334 -11.56 24.57 -24.56
C VAL A 334 -12.67 25.34 -23.85
N THR A 335 -13.87 24.77 -23.87
CA THR A 335 -14.98 25.16 -22.99
C THR A 335 -15.40 23.96 -22.15
N SER A 336 -16.42 24.11 -21.32
CA SER A 336 -16.95 23.00 -20.51
C SER A 336 -17.56 21.87 -21.33
N SER A 337 -17.85 22.09 -22.62
CA SER A 337 -18.51 21.10 -23.49
C SER A 337 -18.01 21.05 -24.93
N THR A 338 -17.01 21.87 -25.29
CA THR A 338 -16.44 21.92 -26.64
C THR A 338 -14.92 22.04 -26.63
N ILE A 339 -14.30 21.55 -27.70
CA ILE A 339 -12.87 21.74 -27.99
C ILE A 339 -12.77 22.33 -29.39
N THR A 340 -12.04 23.42 -29.56
CA THR A 340 -11.71 23.97 -30.88
C THR A 340 -10.33 23.48 -31.29
N LEU A 341 -10.22 22.96 -32.51
CA LEU A 341 -9.01 22.43 -33.11
C LEU A 341 -8.35 23.45 -34.04
N SER A 342 -7.05 23.32 -34.28
CA SER A 342 -6.31 24.15 -35.24
C SER A 342 -6.57 23.77 -36.70
N GLN A 343 -7.12 22.59 -36.93
CA GLN A 343 -7.53 22.10 -38.25
C GLN A 343 -8.92 21.44 -38.15
N PRO A 344 -9.78 21.58 -39.17
CA PRO A 344 -11.07 20.91 -39.20
C PRO A 344 -10.93 19.39 -39.28
N ALA A 345 -11.89 18.66 -38.69
CA ALA A 345 -11.95 17.21 -38.82
C ALA A 345 -12.14 16.80 -40.29
N THR A 346 -11.46 15.75 -40.73
CA THR A 346 -11.51 15.25 -42.12
C THR A 346 -12.73 14.37 -42.40
N GLY A 347 -13.48 13.99 -41.36
CA GLY A 347 -14.59 13.05 -41.40
C GLY A 347 -15.41 13.08 -40.11
N ALA A 348 -16.43 12.23 -40.02
CA ALA A 348 -17.17 12.03 -38.78
C ALA A 348 -16.39 11.17 -37.77
N GLY A 349 -16.61 11.38 -36.47
CA GLY A 349 -15.95 10.62 -35.41
C GLY A 349 -16.56 10.91 -34.03
N SER A 350 -16.21 10.09 -33.04
CA SER A 350 -16.79 10.15 -31.69
C SER A 350 -15.75 10.26 -30.56
N SER A 351 -14.45 10.23 -30.88
CA SER A 351 -13.40 10.32 -29.88
C SER A 351 -12.11 10.93 -30.43
N LEU A 352 -11.34 11.53 -29.53
CA LEU A 352 -9.97 11.95 -29.75
C LEU A 352 -9.14 11.75 -28.47
N ARG A 353 -7.83 11.65 -28.62
CA ARG A 353 -6.90 11.63 -27.50
C ARG A 353 -6.02 12.88 -27.52
N ILE A 354 -5.78 13.43 -26.33
CA ILE A 354 -5.03 14.67 -26.11
C ILE A 354 -3.65 14.34 -25.55
N PHE A 355 -2.61 14.95 -26.10
CA PHE A 355 -1.19 14.74 -25.77
C PHE A 355 -0.51 16.07 -25.37
N PRO A 356 -0.59 16.47 -24.09
CA PRO A 356 0.07 17.68 -23.59
C PRO A 356 1.58 17.73 -23.83
N TYR A 357 2.26 16.58 -23.80
CA TYR A 357 3.71 16.49 -23.99
C TYR A 357 4.13 15.99 -25.38
N GLY A 358 3.17 15.73 -26.28
CA GLY A 358 3.39 15.22 -27.64
C GLY A 358 3.03 13.74 -27.81
N ASN A 359 2.65 13.37 -29.03
CA ASN A 359 2.13 12.05 -29.39
C ASN A 359 3.18 11.10 -30.02
N GLY A 360 4.47 11.41 -29.86
CA GLY A 360 5.58 10.60 -30.40
C GLY A 360 5.51 10.44 -31.92
N ASP A 361 5.54 9.20 -32.37
CA ASP A 361 5.36 8.79 -33.77
C ASP A 361 3.93 8.96 -34.31
N GLY A 362 2.98 9.38 -33.47
CA GLY A 362 1.57 9.53 -33.82
C GLY A 362 0.80 8.22 -33.96
N SER A 363 1.35 7.10 -33.47
CA SER A 363 0.71 5.78 -33.55
C SER A 363 1.00 4.90 -32.34
N THR A 364 2.25 4.49 -32.16
CA THR A 364 2.64 3.47 -31.17
C THR A 364 3.27 4.04 -29.91
N THR A 365 3.63 5.33 -29.92
CA THR A 365 4.38 5.98 -28.85
C THR A 365 3.73 7.27 -28.33
N PHE A 366 4.19 7.75 -27.19
CA PHE A 366 3.82 9.04 -26.61
C PHE A 366 5.05 9.67 -25.97
N ASN A 367 5.12 11.00 -25.89
CA ASN A 367 6.28 11.69 -25.33
C ASN A 367 6.15 11.91 -23.83
N LEU A 368 7.28 11.85 -23.13
CA LEU A 368 7.42 12.33 -21.76
C LEU A 368 7.62 13.85 -21.71
N PRO A 369 7.43 14.49 -20.54
CA PRO A 369 7.93 15.84 -20.31
C PRO A 369 9.43 15.94 -20.59
N ASP A 370 9.87 17.11 -21.06
CA ASP A 370 11.28 17.46 -21.17
C ASP A 370 11.64 18.47 -20.08
N SER A 371 12.29 17.99 -19.03
CA SER A 371 12.70 18.76 -17.85
C SER A 371 14.16 19.23 -17.92
N ARG A 372 14.87 18.96 -19.03
CA ARG A 372 16.29 19.32 -19.17
C ARG A 372 16.48 20.83 -19.17
N GLY A 373 17.29 21.33 -18.24
CA GLY A 373 17.65 22.76 -18.15
C GLY A 373 16.51 23.70 -17.77
N ARG A 374 15.38 23.17 -17.29
CA ARG A 374 14.17 23.94 -17.00
C ARG A 374 13.88 23.99 -15.51
N ALA A 375 13.50 25.17 -15.03
CA ALA A 375 12.83 25.30 -13.74
C ALA A 375 11.37 24.82 -13.88
N GLN A 376 10.87 24.13 -12.87
CA GLN A 376 9.49 23.69 -12.83
C GLN A 376 8.63 24.72 -12.12
N PHE A 377 7.49 25.06 -12.73
CA PHE A 377 6.47 25.90 -12.13
C PHE A 377 5.15 25.15 -12.11
N GLY A 378 4.34 25.39 -11.07
CA GLY A 378 2.96 24.92 -11.06
C GLY A 378 2.14 25.62 -12.15
N ARG A 379 1.21 24.89 -12.79
CA ARG A 379 0.26 25.48 -13.74
C ARG A 379 -0.56 26.54 -13.00
N ASP A 380 -0.67 27.74 -13.54
CA ASP A 380 -1.13 28.91 -12.79
C ASP A 380 -2.64 28.91 -12.49
N ASN A 381 -3.41 28.09 -13.21
CA ASN A 381 -4.86 27.98 -13.08
C ASN A 381 -5.34 26.72 -12.32
N MET A 382 -4.60 25.60 -12.31
CA MET A 382 -4.93 24.34 -11.60
C MET A 382 -6.41 23.88 -11.67
N GLY A 383 -7.13 24.15 -12.77
CA GLY A 383 -8.56 23.81 -12.92
C GLY A 383 -9.54 24.91 -12.48
N GLY A 384 -9.04 26.05 -12.00
CA GLY A 384 -9.80 27.27 -11.70
C GLY A 384 -9.31 28.47 -12.53
N SER A 385 -9.46 29.68 -12.00
CA SER A 385 -8.91 30.90 -12.60
C SER A 385 -7.39 30.99 -12.42
N ALA A 386 -6.68 31.56 -13.39
CA ALA A 386 -5.23 31.79 -13.29
C ALA A 386 -4.90 32.75 -12.14
N ALA A 387 -3.87 32.43 -11.34
CA ALA A 387 -3.40 33.28 -10.26
C ALA A 387 -2.61 34.51 -10.75
N GLY A 388 -2.27 34.59 -12.03
CA GLY A 388 -1.58 35.70 -12.67
C GLY A 388 -0.08 35.78 -12.36
N ARG A 389 0.53 34.71 -11.84
CA ARG A 389 1.93 34.72 -11.39
C ARG A 389 2.93 34.48 -12.53
N LEU A 390 2.47 33.85 -13.61
CA LEU A 390 3.26 33.51 -14.79
C LEU A 390 2.65 34.18 -16.03
N ALA A 391 2.87 35.49 -16.17
CA ALA A 391 2.24 36.32 -17.19
C ALA A 391 3.25 36.88 -18.23
N GLY A 392 4.15 36.03 -18.75
CA GLY A 392 5.25 36.49 -19.61
C GLY A 392 5.83 35.40 -20.52
N ALA A 393 7.14 35.18 -20.43
CA ALA A 393 7.92 34.31 -21.33
C ALA A 393 7.49 32.83 -21.38
N ILE A 394 6.59 32.41 -20.49
CA ILE A 394 5.97 31.08 -20.48
C ILE A 394 4.47 31.29 -20.28
N SER A 395 3.64 30.58 -21.04
CA SER A 395 2.21 30.54 -20.82
C SER A 395 1.89 29.74 -19.56
N GLY A 396 1.61 30.43 -18.45
CA GLY A 396 1.37 29.79 -17.15
C GLY A 396 0.14 28.90 -17.09
N THR A 397 -0.82 29.07 -18.01
CA THR A 397 -2.06 28.30 -18.03
C THR A 397 -1.98 27.03 -18.88
N VAL A 398 -0.93 26.85 -19.68
CA VAL A 398 -0.76 25.73 -20.61
C VAL A 398 0.14 24.67 -19.98
N LEU A 399 -0.35 23.43 -19.88
CA LEU A 399 0.40 22.31 -19.35
C LEU A 399 1.51 21.90 -20.31
N GLY A 400 2.73 21.75 -19.80
CA GLY A 400 3.90 21.43 -20.63
C GLY A 400 4.49 22.64 -21.39
N ALA A 401 3.93 23.84 -21.22
CA ALA A 401 4.54 25.04 -21.76
C ALA A 401 5.96 25.24 -21.21
N SER A 402 6.86 25.67 -22.09
CA SER A 402 8.25 25.95 -21.77
C SER A 402 8.66 27.29 -22.35
N GLY A 403 9.61 27.96 -21.70
CA GLY A 403 10.18 29.21 -22.17
C GLY A 403 11.09 29.79 -21.09
N GLY A 404 11.23 31.12 -21.07
CA GLY A 404 12.24 31.82 -20.28
C GLY A 404 13.51 32.11 -21.08
N GLU A 405 14.42 32.85 -20.46
CA GLU A 405 15.64 33.36 -21.10
C GLU A 405 16.87 32.90 -20.32
N SER A 406 17.85 32.30 -21.00
CA SER A 406 19.14 31.94 -20.40
C SER A 406 20.12 33.12 -20.32
N ALA A 407 19.86 34.18 -21.10
CA ALA A 407 20.55 35.46 -21.04
C ALA A 407 19.52 36.56 -21.29
N HIS A 408 19.51 37.57 -20.43
CA HIS A 408 18.58 38.68 -20.52
C HIS A 408 19.32 39.99 -20.79
N THR A 409 18.90 40.70 -21.84
CA THR A 409 19.41 42.02 -22.17
C THR A 409 18.66 43.06 -21.35
N LEU A 410 19.38 43.79 -20.49
CA LEU A 410 18.78 44.89 -19.73
C LEU A 410 18.40 46.03 -20.69
N THR A 411 17.14 46.40 -20.67
CA THR A 411 16.63 47.61 -21.31
C THR A 411 16.80 48.82 -20.39
N VAL A 412 16.73 50.03 -20.94
CA VAL A 412 16.78 51.29 -20.17
C VAL A 412 15.72 51.32 -19.05
N ASN A 413 14.57 50.66 -19.24
CA ASN A 413 13.50 50.58 -18.23
C ASN A 413 13.85 49.67 -17.04
N GLU A 414 14.79 48.73 -17.22
CA GLU A 414 15.24 47.79 -16.18
C GLU A 414 16.47 48.30 -15.43
N ILE A 415 17.04 49.43 -15.84
CA ILE A 415 18.14 50.10 -15.14
C ILE A 415 17.54 51.13 -14.16
N PRO A 416 17.79 51.03 -12.85
CA PRO A 416 17.34 52.02 -11.88
C PRO A 416 17.80 53.43 -12.28
N SER A 417 16.87 54.41 -12.26
CA SER A 417 17.22 55.81 -12.47
C SER A 417 18.24 56.22 -11.42
N HIS A 418 19.43 56.60 -11.88
CA HIS A 418 20.50 57.09 -11.02
C HIS A 418 21.21 58.26 -11.70
N THR A 419 21.74 59.17 -10.88
CA THR A 419 22.51 60.32 -11.33
C THR A 419 23.80 60.39 -10.55
N HIS A 420 24.88 60.84 -11.18
CA HIS A 420 26.14 61.11 -10.50
C HIS A 420 26.35 62.62 -10.38
N ALA A 421 26.65 63.10 -9.17
CA ALA A 421 27.08 64.48 -8.96
C ALA A 421 28.59 64.60 -9.29
N PRO A 422 29.01 65.51 -10.18
CA PRO A 422 30.43 65.73 -10.42
C PRO A 422 31.11 66.26 -9.15
N LYS A 423 32.20 65.62 -8.70
CA LYS A 423 33.07 66.16 -7.66
C LYS A 423 33.95 67.25 -8.26
N GLY A 424 33.47 68.49 -8.32
CA GLY A 424 34.31 69.64 -8.61
C GLY A 424 35.34 69.87 -7.49
N ARG A 425 36.59 70.24 -7.84
CA ARG A 425 37.51 70.83 -6.86
C ARG A 425 37.10 72.28 -6.63
N GLN A 426 36.80 72.62 -5.38
CA GLN A 426 36.49 73.99 -4.98
C GLN A 426 37.77 74.84 -5.06
N PHE A 427 37.82 75.80 -6.00
CA PHE A 427 38.86 76.82 -6.01
C PHE A 427 38.36 78.04 -5.23
N ASN A 428 39.02 78.36 -4.11
CA ASN A 428 38.67 79.51 -3.28
C ASN A 428 39.42 80.74 -3.81
N PHE A 429 38.75 81.60 -4.56
CA PHE A 429 39.28 82.92 -4.94
C PHE A 429 38.74 83.95 -3.93
N GLY A 430 39.64 84.62 -3.22
CA GLY A 430 39.27 85.57 -2.17
C GLY A 430 38.52 86.79 -2.73
N GLY A 431 37.22 86.86 -2.49
CA GLY A 431 36.37 88.03 -2.80
C GLY A 431 34.88 87.70 -2.66
N SER A 432 34.18 88.40 -1.75
CA SER A 432 32.79 88.12 -1.34
C SER A 432 31.78 88.00 -2.49
N GLY A 433 30.99 86.92 -2.45
CA GLY A 433 29.59 86.97 -2.91
C GLY A 433 29.14 85.97 -3.96
N GLY A 434 29.53 84.69 -3.87
CA GLY A 434 28.77 83.62 -4.54
C GLY A 434 29.60 82.40 -4.91
N THR A 435 29.18 81.23 -4.44
CA THR A 435 29.71 79.94 -4.88
C THR A 435 29.25 79.68 -6.32
N ARG A 436 30.04 80.09 -7.32
CA ARG A 436 29.77 79.82 -8.73
C ARG A 436 30.31 78.43 -9.08
N MET A 437 29.44 77.42 -9.12
CA MET A 437 29.74 76.17 -9.84
C MET A 437 29.55 76.44 -11.34
N THR A 438 30.51 77.13 -11.95
CA THR A 438 30.53 77.32 -13.41
C THR A 438 30.99 76.03 -14.08
N PRO A 439 30.22 75.45 -15.02
CA PRO A 439 30.85 74.67 -16.09
C PRO A 439 31.81 75.64 -16.77
N ASP A 440 33.11 75.36 -16.71
CA ASP A 440 34.11 76.32 -17.13
C ASP A 440 34.05 76.55 -18.65
N ALA A 441 33.38 77.65 -19.03
CA ALA A 441 33.25 78.07 -20.41
C ALA A 441 34.48 78.86 -20.90
N ASP A 442 35.43 79.20 -20.02
CA ASP A 442 36.62 80.00 -20.37
C ASP A 442 37.89 79.13 -20.60
N LEU A 443 37.79 77.82 -20.32
CA LEU A 443 38.76 76.78 -20.74
C LEU A 443 38.23 75.85 -21.86
N GLY A 444 37.09 76.18 -22.48
CA GLY A 444 36.52 75.34 -23.54
C GLY A 444 35.96 74.00 -23.06
N VAL A 445 35.60 73.86 -21.77
CA VAL A 445 35.03 72.62 -21.22
C VAL A 445 33.51 72.75 -21.14
N THR A 446 32.86 72.78 -22.32
CA THR A 446 31.44 72.43 -22.46
C THR A 446 31.29 70.92 -22.28
N GLY A 447 31.18 70.40 -21.05
CA GLY A 447 31.04 68.95 -20.89
C GLY A 447 31.21 68.32 -19.51
N ALA A 448 30.91 69.00 -18.40
CA ALA A 448 30.84 68.32 -17.10
C ALA A 448 29.53 67.52 -16.93
N ALA A 449 29.19 66.69 -17.91
CA ALA A 449 28.13 65.70 -17.81
C ALA A 449 28.78 64.33 -17.63
N THR A 450 28.31 63.54 -16.66
CA THR A 450 28.67 62.12 -16.59
C THR A 450 28.20 61.44 -17.88
N THR A 451 29.09 60.75 -18.58
CA THR A 451 28.71 59.93 -19.74
C THR A 451 27.83 58.76 -19.29
N ALA A 452 26.86 58.36 -20.11
CA ALA A 452 26.11 57.14 -19.85
C ALA A 452 27.09 55.97 -19.63
N THR A 453 26.92 55.25 -18.52
CA THR A 453 27.70 54.05 -18.19
C THR A 453 26.71 52.89 -18.11
N GLY A 454 27.01 51.80 -18.83
CA GLY A 454 26.08 50.71 -19.10
C GLY A 454 26.06 50.44 -20.61
N GLY A 455 26.22 49.19 -20.99
CA GLY A 455 26.35 48.79 -22.40
C GLY A 455 25.21 47.92 -22.91
N ASP A 456 24.10 47.83 -22.16
CA ASP A 456 22.95 46.95 -22.44
C ASP A 456 23.38 45.54 -22.84
N GLN A 457 24.42 45.02 -22.17
CA GLN A 457 24.96 43.70 -22.48
C GLN A 457 24.08 42.63 -21.82
N PRO A 458 23.84 41.49 -22.48
CA PRO A 458 23.17 40.36 -21.86
C PRO A 458 23.88 39.93 -20.58
N HIS A 459 23.11 39.67 -19.52
CA HIS A 459 23.64 39.08 -18.29
C HIS A 459 23.00 37.73 -18.00
N ASN A 460 23.74 36.90 -17.29
CA ASN A 460 23.27 35.58 -16.87
C ASN A 460 22.20 35.74 -15.79
N THR A 461 21.02 35.21 -16.04
CA THR A 461 19.88 35.19 -15.11
C THR A 461 19.78 33.86 -14.35
N LEU A 462 20.67 32.91 -14.61
CA LEU A 462 20.68 31.61 -13.94
C LEU A 462 20.99 31.77 -12.44
N PRO A 463 20.07 31.40 -11.53
CA PRO A 463 20.38 31.36 -10.12
C PRO A 463 21.41 30.27 -9.81
N PRO A 464 22.17 30.36 -8.71
CA PRO A 464 23.00 29.26 -8.24
C PRO A 464 22.17 27.96 -8.14
N GLY A 465 22.61 26.90 -8.82
CA GLY A 465 21.84 25.66 -8.93
C GLY A 465 22.72 24.43 -9.15
N ILE A 466 22.19 23.27 -8.82
CA ILE A 466 22.80 21.96 -9.08
C ILE A 466 21.98 21.22 -10.14
N VAL A 467 22.65 20.68 -11.15
CA VAL A 467 22.00 19.88 -12.19
C VAL A 467 21.76 18.47 -11.67
N LYS A 468 20.51 18.02 -11.76
CA LYS A 468 20.08 16.65 -11.44
C LYS A 468 19.27 16.09 -12.60
N ASN A 469 19.22 14.75 -12.70
CA ASN A 469 18.28 14.11 -13.61
C ASN A 469 16.86 14.27 -13.05
N TRP A 470 15.88 14.32 -13.93
CA TRP A 470 14.48 14.20 -13.58
C TRP A 470 13.98 12.84 -14.05
N VAL A 471 13.30 12.12 -13.17
CA VAL A 471 12.71 10.81 -13.46
C VAL A 471 11.21 10.87 -13.19
N ILE A 472 10.42 10.29 -14.08
CA ILE A 472 9.00 10.05 -13.91
C ILE A 472 8.74 8.58 -13.58
N VAL A 473 7.89 8.31 -12.58
CA VAL A 473 7.47 6.96 -12.18
C VAL A 473 6.56 6.36 -13.27
N THR A 474 6.84 5.13 -13.69
CA THR A 474 6.18 4.49 -14.86
C THR A 474 5.09 3.49 -14.55
#